data_AF-A0A0P9V5J4-F1
#
_entry.id   AF-A0A0P9V5J4-F1
#
_cell.length_a   1.000
_cell.length_b   1.000
_cell.length_c   1.000
_cell.angle_alpha   90.00
_cell.angle_beta   90.00
_cell.angle_gamma   90.00
#
_symmetry.space_group_name_H-M   'P 1'
#
loop_
_entity.id
_entity.type
_entity.pdbx_description
1 polymer ?
#
loop_
_entity_poly.entity_id
_entity_poly.type
_entity_poly.pdbx_seq_one_letter_code
_entity_poly.pdbx_strand_id
1 'polypeptide(L)'
;MKRPFVAPRLVGARFDDHTIPLELLKDLAALEEFVVAVAKWKFVQQHGRVRTPKGFTDHLSINLSSVGEGSAVPNIVIEYNDPTAGLFAAANEGYFFQAAQSIGNAIDAAEQGFSITEHIPASLLGYFDRFGRGLRDGEVLEFRPGTDRPARLSKVTRRRLLLASQNQVLTDEVTVRGLVPEIDQAKMSFELLLPDSKKITAKMDAIHLDTILEATRGFREGLKISVSGVGRFDRMEKLHSLDLIEDAVIIESNDPLARLDELRLLRVGWLDGRGVVPSPQEFDWIESFFRDQYPATLPTPFIYPTAEGGFQLEWRTGNQDVSLEIFPKEKTAELHGLNIQDEGDTFMELNLEAKADVDSLIDFISKAAKGEV
;
A
#
# COMPACT_ATOMS: atom_id res chain seq x y z
N MET A 1 -18.74 -27.20 -17.61
CA MET A 1 -19.86 -26.63 -16.79
C MET A 1 -19.30 -25.53 -15.91
N LYS A 2 -19.99 -24.38 -15.82
CA LYS A 2 -19.59 -23.24 -15.00
C LYS A 2 -20.14 -23.38 -13.58
N ARG A 3 -19.28 -23.26 -12.57
CA ARG A 3 -19.65 -23.38 -11.16
C ARG A 3 -19.05 -22.25 -10.31
N PRO A 4 -19.77 -21.75 -9.28
CA PRO A 4 -19.20 -20.83 -8.31
C PRO A 4 -17.95 -21.44 -7.66
N PHE A 5 -16.88 -20.66 -7.54
CA PHE A 5 -15.61 -21.13 -7.00
C PHE A 5 -15.25 -20.42 -5.70
N VAL A 6 -14.94 -19.13 -5.77
CA VAL A 6 -14.68 -18.26 -4.62
C VAL A 6 -15.30 -16.90 -4.87
N ALA A 7 -15.71 -16.21 -3.82
CA ALA A 7 -16.24 -14.85 -3.90
C ALA A 7 -15.67 -14.04 -2.73
N PRO A 8 -14.38 -13.67 -2.77
CA PRO A 8 -13.80 -12.90 -1.68
C PRO A 8 -14.47 -11.52 -1.60
N ARG A 9 -14.50 -10.91 -0.41
CA ARG A 9 -15.04 -9.56 -0.18
C ARG A 9 -13.89 -8.59 0.09
N LEU A 10 -13.84 -7.46 -0.62
CA LEU A 10 -12.80 -6.44 -0.46
C LEU A 10 -13.32 -5.33 0.45
N VAL A 11 -12.68 -5.13 1.60
CA VAL A 11 -13.10 -4.19 2.65
C VAL A 11 -12.04 -3.11 2.81
N GLY A 12 -12.47 -1.84 2.80
CA GLY A 12 -11.59 -0.67 2.85
C GLY A 12 -12.11 0.46 1.97
N ALA A 13 -11.60 1.68 2.19
CA ALA A 13 -12.13 2.91 1.59
C ALA A 13 -12.20 2.86 0.05
N ARG A 14 -11.23 2.21 -0.61
CA ARG A 14 -11.23 2.07 -2.08
C ARG A 14 -12.35 1.19 -2.64
N PHE A 15 -13.09 0.46 -1.79
CA PHE A 15 -14.12 -0.50 -2.19
C PHE A 15 -15.54 -0.08 -1.79
N ASP A 16 -15.70 1.05 -1.10
CA ASP A 16 -16.98 1.49 -0.51
C ASP A 16 -18.06 1.77 -1.58
N ASP A 17 -17.66 2.24 -2.76
CA ASP A 17 -18.55 2.48 -3.91
C ASP A 17 -18.71 1.26 -4.82
N HIS A 18 -18.52 0.05 -4.31
CA HIS A 18 -18.64 -1.22 -5.08
C HIS A 18 -17.63 -1.32 -6.23
N THR A 19 -16.51 -0.62 -6.14
CA THR A 19 -15.47 -0.60 -7.16
C THR A 19 -14.32 -1.55 -6.80
N ILE A 20 -13.73 -2.16 -7.81
CA ILE A 20 -12.46 -2.89 -7.68
C ILE A 20 -11.43 -2.11 -8.50
N PRO A 21 -10.41 -1.51 -7.88
CA PRO A 21 -9.29 -0.93 -8.61
C PRO A 21 -8.68 -1.96 -9.56
N LEU A 22 -8.45 -1.57 -10.83
CA LEU A 22 -7.94 -2.48 -11.87
C LEU A 22 -6.61 -3.14 -11.47
N GLU A 23 -5.78 -2.44 -10.71
CA GLU A 23 -4.53 -2.98 -10.18
C GLU A 23 -4.75 -4.24 -9.33
N LEU A 24 -5.86 -4.40 -8.61
CA LEU A 24 -6.12 -5.62 -7.82
C LEU A 24 -6.47 -6.85 -8.66
N LEU A 25 -6.76 -6.68 -9.95
CA LEU A 25 -6.93 -7.82 -10.85
C LEU A 25 -5.62 -8.62 -11.00
N LYS A 26 -4.45 -7.97 -10.84
CA LYS A 26 -3.14 -8.66 -10.84
C LYS A 26 -3.00 -9.60 -9.64
N ASP A 27 -3.55 -9.21 -8.49
CA ASP A 27 -3.59 -10.03 -7.28
C ASP A 27 -4.55 -11.22 -7.46
N LEU A 28 -5.71 -11.00 -8.10
CA LEU A 28 -6.65 -12.08 -8.42
C LEU A 28 -6.06 -13.07 -9.44
N ALA A 29 -5.28 -12.60 -10.41
CA ALA A 29 -4.54 -13.49 -11.32
C ALA A 29 -3.50 -14.34 -10.56
N ALA A 30 -2.83 -13.77 -9.55
CA ALA A 30 -1.92 -14.52 -8.69
C ALA A 30 -2.65 -15.61 -7.85
N LEU A 31 -3.92 -15.38 -7.48
CA LEU A 31 -4.75 -16.38 -6.81
C LEU A 31 -5.00 -17.60 -7.69
N GLU A 32 -5.25 -17.44 -8.99
CA GLU A 32 -5.41 -18.56 -9.92
C GLU A 32 -4.16 -19.46 -9.92
N GLU A 33 -2.98 -18.87 -10.10
CA GLU A 33 -1.72 -19.61 -10.07
C GLU A 33 -1.51 -20.33 -8.73
N PHE A 34 -1.86 -19.66 -7.63
CA PHE A 34 -1.72 -20.20 -6.29
C PHE A 34 -2.64 -21.39 -6.04
N VAL A 35 -3.91 -21.28 -6.43
CA VAL A 35 -4.90 -22.36 -6.37
C VAL A 35 -4.41 -23.57 -7.16
N VAL A 36 -3.89 -23.36 -8.38
CA VAL A 36 -3.34 -24.44 -9.21
C VAL A 36 -2.17 -25.14 -8.51
N ALA A 37 -1.26 -24.40 -7.91
CA ALA A 37 -0.10 -24.96 -7.21
C ALA A 37 -0.51 -25.80 -5.99
N VAL A 38 -1.43 -25.30 -5.16
CA VAL A 38 -1.95 -26.01 -3.99
C VAL A 38 -2.77 -27.24 -4.40
N ALA A 39 -3.57 -27.16 -5.47
CA ALA A 39 -4.33 -28.30 -5.99
C ALA A 39 -3.40 -29.44 -6.45
N LYS A 40 -2.33 -29.10 -7.18
CA LYS A 40 -1.30 -30.08 -7.58
C LYS A 40 -0.63 -30.72 -6.36
N TRP A 41 -0.28 -29.93 -5.35
CA TRP A 41 0.31 -30.44 -4.12
C TRP A 41 -0.63 -31.40 -3.37
N LYS A 42 -1.91 -31.05 -3.20
CA LYS A 42 -2.89 -31.94 -2.56
C LYS A 42 -3.06 -33.25 -3.31
N PHE A 43 -3.14 -33.21 -4.64
CA PHE A 43 -3.22 -34.42 -5.45
C PHE A 43 -2.00 -35.34 -5.23
N VAL A 44 -0.80 -34.75 -5.27
CA VAL A 44 0.47 -35.48 -5.07
C VAL A 44 0.52 -36.10 -3.68
N GLN A 45 0.14 -35.35 -2.65
CA GLN A 45 0.09 -35.79 -1.25
C GLN A 45 -0.90 -36.96 -1.07
N GLN A 46 -2.12 -36.83 -1.58
CA GLN A 46 -3.18 -37.83 -1.40
C GLN A 46 -2.90 -39.14 -2.16
N HIS A 47 -2.25 -39.06 -3.32
CA HIS A 47 -1.94 -40.23 -4.15
C HIS A 47 -0.52 -40.78 -3.98
N GLY A 48 0.28 -40.22 -3.06
CA GLY A 48 1.68 -40.64 -2.83
C GLY A 48 2.54 -40.58 -4.08
N ARG A 49 2.27 -39.62 -4.97
CA ARG A 49 2.98 -39.47 -6.26
C ARG A 49 4.16 -38.51 -6.13
N VAL A 50 4.97 -38.42 -7.18
CA VAL A 50 6.03 -37.39 -7.32
C VAL A 50 5.52 -36.18 -8.11
N ARG A 51 4.58 -36.38 -9.04
CA ARG A 51 4.00 -35.34 -9.89
C ARG A 51 2.54 -35.61 -10.23
N THR A 52 1.82 -34.56 -10.63
CA THR A 52 0.48 -34.69 -11.21
C THR A 52 0.52 -35.30 -12.61
N PRO A 53 -0.60 -35.86 -13.11
CA PRO A 53 -0.73 -36.29 -14.50
C PRO A 53 -0.47 -35.15 -15.49
N LYS A 54 -0.04 -35.51 -16.71
CA LYS A 54 -0.01 -34.56 -17.82
C LYS A 54 -1.44 -34.04 -18.05
N GLY A 55 -1.57 -32.74 -18.25
CA GLY A 55 -2.85 -32.09 -18.50
C GLY A 55 -3.76 -31.88 -17.29
N PHE A 56 -3.21 -31.90 -16.08
CA PHE A 56 -3.97 -31.66 -14.84
C PHE A 56 -4.82 -30.37 -14.87
N THR A 57 -4.38 -29.36 -15.63
CA THR A 57 -5.02 -28.04 -15.76
C THR A 57 -5.59 -27.76 -17.15
N ASP A 58 -5.41 -28.63 -18.15
CA ASP A 58 -5.62 -28.31 -19.58
C ASP A 58 -7.06 -27.92 -19.94
N HIS A 59 -8.02 -28.32 -19.11
CA HIS A 59 -9.45 -28.09 -19.32
C HIS A 59 -10.08 -27.16 -18.28
N LEU A 60 -9.25 -26.55 -17.43
CA LEU A 60 -9.69 -25.67 -16.35
C LEU A 60 -9.53 -24.21 -16.77
N SER A 61 -10.55 -23.40 -16.54
CA SER A 61 -10.41 -21.94 -16.53
C SER A 61 -11.07 -21.37 -15.29
N ILE A 62 -10.40 -20.41 -14.65
CA ILE A 62 -10.92 -19.64 -13.53
C ILE A 62 -11.22 -18.24 -14.08
N ASN A 63 -12.46 -17.76 -13.90
CA ASN A 63 -12.90 -16.51 -14.51
C ASN A 63 -13.65 -15.64 -13.50
N LEU A 64 -13.44 -14.33 -13.54
CA LEU A 64 -14.30 -13.35 -12.89
C LEU A 64 -15.63 -13.26 -13.67
N SER A 65 -16.76 -13.64 -13.08
CA SER A 65 -18.06 -13.59 -13.75
C SER A 65 -18.81 -12.27 -13.56
N SER A 66 -18.67 -11.67 -12.39
CA SER A 66 -19.35 -10.42 -12.01
C SER A 66 -18.73 -9.84 -10.74
N VAL A 67 -19.05 -8.59 -10.44
CA VAL A 67 -18.80 -7.97 -9.13
C VAL A 67 -20.15 -7.86 -8.42
N GLY A 68 -20.27 -8.44 -7.22
CA GLY A 68 -21.50 -8.45 -6.42
C GLY A 68 -21.75 -7.15 -5.65
N GLU A 69 -22.96 -7.02 -5.10
CA GLU A 69 -23.37 -5.92 -4.22
C GLU A 69 -22.73 -6.02 -2.81
N GLY A 70 -22.44 -4.88 -2.19
CA GLY A 70 -21.61 -4.74 -0.98
C GLY A 70 -20.11 -4.87 -1.25
N SER A 71 -19.28 -4.07 -0.54
CA SER A 71 -17.80 -4.15 -0.40
C SER A 71 -17.09 -4.99 -1.48
N ALA A 72 -17.20 -4.50 -2.72
CA ALA A 72 -16.67 -5.05 -3.97
C ALA A 72 -16.34 -6.57 -3.95
N VAL A 73 -17.33 -7.42 -4.21
CA VAL A 73 -17.21 -8.89 -4.18
C VAL A 73 -16.95 -9.46 -5.58
N PRO A 74 -15.70 -9.79 -5.98
CA PRO A 74 -15.43 -10.47 -7.24
C PRO A 74 -15.97 -11.91 -7.21
N ASN A 75 -17.05 -12.18 -7.94
CA ASN A 75 -17.58 -13.52 -8.10
C ASN A 75 -16.71 -14.31 -9.08
N ILE A 76 -15.88 -15.21 -8.56
CA ILE A 76 -14.99 -16.05 -9.36
C ILE A 76 -15.64 -17.41 -9.56
N VAL A 77 -15.69 -17.85 -10.81
CA VAL A 77 -16.21 -19.14 -11.23
C VAL A 77 -15.11 -20.04 -11.76
N ILE A 78 -15.33 -21.34 -11.69
CA ILE A 78 -14.49 -22.34 -12.31
C ILE A 78 -15.28 -23.02 -13.42
N GLU A 79 -14.65 -23.16 -14.58
CA GLU A 79 -15.20 -23.88 -15.72
C GLU A 79 -14.26 -25.02 -16.07
N TYR A 80 -14.83 -26.21 -16.16
CA TYR A 80 -14.14 -27.38 -16.67
C TYR A 80 -14.77 -27.82 -18.00
N ASN A 81 -13.98 -27.78 -19.06
CA ASN A 81 -14.40 -28.09 -20.43
C ASN A 81 -13.45 -29.14 -21.03
N ASP A 82 -13.59 -30.39 -20.58
CA ASP A 82 -12.90 -31.54 -21.18
C ASP A 82 -13.83 -32.23 -22.20
N PRO A 83 -13.52 -32.15 -23.50
CA PRO A 83 -14.33 -32.76 -24.55
C PRO A 83 -14.33 -34.30 -24.50
N THR A 84 -13.46 -34.92 -23.68
CA THR A 84 -13.33 -36.37 -23.53
C THR A 84 -13.97 -36.93 -22.25
N ALA A 85 -14.35 -36.09 -21.29
CA ALA A 85 -14.77 -36.51 -19.95
C ALA A 85 -16.17 -37.15 -19.85
N GLY A 86 -16.97 -37.17 -20.93
CA GLY A 86 -18.33 -37.72 -20.88
C GLY A 86 -19.23 -36.99 -19.86
N LEU A 87 -20.14 -37.72 -19.19
CA LEU A 87 -21.13 -37.21 -18.23
C LEU A 87 -20.61 -37.02 -16.79
N PHE A 88 -19.33 -37.32 -16.51
CA PHE A 88 -18.78 -37.27 -15.15
C PHE A 88 -18.03 -35.95 -14.89
N ALA A 89 -18.18 -35.40 -13.68
CA ALA A 89 -17.34 -34.30 -13.24
C ALA A 89 -15.87 -34.72 -13.26
N ALA A 90 -15.00 -33.82 -13.70
CA ALA A 90 -13.59 -34.14 -13.83
C ALA A 90 -13.01 -34.53 -12.47
N ALA A 91 -12.35 -35.69 -12.40
CA ALA A 91 -11.78 -36.21 -11.15
C ALA A 91 -10.84 -35.22 -10.44
N ASN A 92 -10.31 -34.23 -11.17
CA ASN A 92 -9.38 -33.24 -10.65
C ASN A 92 -10.06 -31.98 -10.09
N GLU A 93 -11.33 -31.70 -10.44
CA GLU A 93 -12.04 -30.48 -10.07
C GLU A 93 -12.08 -30.27 -8.54
N GLY A 94 -12.32 -31.34 -7.79
CA GLY A 94 -12.38 -31.32 -6.33
C GLY A 94 -11.10 -30.80 -5.66
N TYR A 95 -9.93 -31.00 -6.28
CA TYR A 95 -8.66 -30.51 -5.72
C TYR A 95 -8.55 -28.98 -5.75
N PHE A 96 -9.19 -28.30 -6.71
CA PHE A 96 -9.18 -26.84 -6.77
C PHE A 96 -10.03 -26.23 -5.65
N PHE A 97 -11.19 -26.82 -5.35
CA PHE A 97 -12.02 -26.40 -4.20
C PHE A 97 -11.30 -26.66 -2.88
N GLN A 98 -10.66 -27.82 -2.72
CA GLN A 98 -9.84 -28.09 -1.54
C GLN A 98 -8.65 -27.12 -1.45
N ALA A 99 -8.06 -26.71 -2.57
CA ALA A 99 -6.99 -25.74 -2.60
C ALA A 99 -7.45 -24.36 -2.10
N ALA A 100 -8.57 -23.85 -2.61
CA ALA A 100 -9.18 -22.61 -2.13
C ALA A 100 -9.48 -22.68 -0.62
N GLN A 101 -10.01 -23.81 -0.13
CA GLN A 101 -10.24 -24.03 1.30
C GLN A 101 -8.94 -24.00 2.11
N SER A 102 -7.88 -24.66 1.63
CA SER A 102 -6.55 -24.64 2.26
C SER A 102 -5.97 -23.22 2.34
N ILE A 103 -6.13 -22.41 1.28
CA ILE A 103 -5.70 -21.01 1.25
C ILE A 103 -6.46 -20.20 2.29
N GLY A 104 -7.79 -20.31 2.32
CA GLY A 104 -8.63 -19.66 3.32
C GLY A 104 -8.28 -20.07 4.76
N ASN A 105 -7.97 -21.35 4.99
CA ASN A 105 -7.57 -21.85 6.31
C ASN A 105 -6.18 -21.35 6.72
N ALA A 106 -5.24 -21.25 5.78
CA ALA A 106 -3.91 -20.68 6.06
C ALA A 106 -4.01 -19.19 6.45
N ILE A 107 -4.85 -18.42 5.76
CA ILE A 107 -5.11 -17.00 6.08
C ILE A 107 -5.72 -16.88 7.48
N ASP A 108 -6.75 -17.67 7.80
CA ASP A 108 -7.37 -17.69 9.14
C ASP A 108 -6.36 -18.10 10.22
N ALA A 109 -5.55 -19.14 9.99
CA ALA A 109 -4.51 -19.54 10.92
C ALA A 109 -3.48 -18.42 11.18
N ALA A 110 -3.08 -17.68 10.15
CA ALA A 110 -2.16 -16.56 10.27
C ALA A 110 -2.76 -15.37 11.06
N GLU A 111 -4.04 -15.09 10.87
CA GLU A 111 -4.76 -14.04 11.61
C GLU A 111 -4.79 -14.37 13.11
N GLN A 112 -4.96 -15.64 13.45
CA GLN A 112 -5.14 -16.13 14.82
C GLN A 112 -3.85 -16.56 15.52
N GLY A 113 -2.73 -16.61 14.80
CA GLY A 113 -1.46 -17.09 15.34
C GLY A 113 -1.41 -18.61 15.52
N PHE A 114 -2.19 -19.37 14.75
CA PHE A 114 -2.11 -20.83 14.67
C PHE A 114 -1.08 -21.30 13.64
N SER A 115 -0.89 -22.62 13.57
CA SER A 115 0.06 -23.27 12.67
C SER A 115 -0.37 -23.15 11.20
N ILE A 116 0.21 -22.19 10.48
CA ILE A 116 -0.05 -21.95 9.05
C ILE A 116 0.33 -23.18 8.20
N THR A 117 1.44 -23.84 8.54
CA THR A 117 2.03 -24.91 7.73
C THR A 117 1.26 -26.23 7.77
N GLU A 118 0.26 -26.36 8.65
CA GLU A 118 -0.69 -27.48 8.64
C GLU A 118 -1.66 -27.41 7.46
N HIS A 119 -1.91 -26.22 6.92
CA HIS A 119 -2.86 -26.01 5.82
C HIS A 119 -2.19 -25.93 4.45
N ILE A 120 -0.99 -25.34 4.38
CA ILE A 120 -0.19 -25.14 3.16
C ILE A 120 1.31 -25.26 3.50
N PRO A 121 2.12 -26.01 2.74
CA PRO A 121 3.56 -26.13 3.01
C PRO A 121 4.30 -24.79 2.79
N ALA A 122 5.39 -24.58 3.53
CA ALA A 122 6.18 -23.35 3.48
C ALA A 122 6.70 -22.96 2.08
N SER A 123 6.90 -23.95 1.19
CA SER A 123 7.30 -23.73 -0.20
C SER A 123 6.22 -23.10 -1.07
N LEU A 124 4.94 -23.25 -0.71
CA LEU A 124 3.80 -22.66 -1.43
C LEU A 124 3.32 -21.34 -0.81
N LEU A 125 3.76 -21.01 0.40
CA LEU A 125 3.43 -19.71 1.02
C LEU A 125 4.06 -18.53 0.28
N GLY A 126 5.08 -18.75 -0.54
CA GLY A 126 5.69 -17.72 -1.39
C GLY A 126 4.74 -17.11 -2.42
N TYR A 127 3.59 -17.72 -2.72
CA TYR A 127 2.58 -17.11 -3.60
C TYR A 127 1.93 -15.86 -3.01
N PHE A 128 1.92 -15.71 -1.67
CA PHE A 128 1.51 -14.47 -1.02
C PHE A 128 2.44 -13.29 -1.32
N ASP A 129 3.59 -13.52 -1.95
CA ASP A 129 4.46 -12.43 -2.42
C ASP A 129 3.76 -11.60 -3.51
N ARG A 130 2.90 -12.25 -4.31
CA ARG A 130 2.05 -11.58 -5.32
C ARG A 130 0.60 -11.44 -4.86
N PHE A 131 0.04 -12.45 -4.19
CA PHE A 131 -1.36 -12.43 -3.75
C PHE A 131 -1.54 -11.55 -2.50
N GLY A 132 -2.33 -10.48 -2.63
CA GLY A 132 -2.61 -9.51 -1.56
C GLY A 132 -1.55 -8.42 -1.41
N ARG A 133 -0.65 -8.27 -2.39
CA ARG A 133 0.41 -7.26 -2.39
C ARG A 133 -0.14 -5.85 -2.61
N GLY A 134 -1.22 -5.70 -3.37
CA GLY A 134 -1.84 -4.40 -3.65
C GLY A 134 -2.75 -3.87 -2.54
N LEU A 135 -2.86 -4.59 -1.41
CA LEU A 135 -3.67 -4.15 -0.26
C LEU A 135 -2.96 -3.02 0.49
N ARG A 136 -3.66 -1.91 0.71
CA ARG A 136 -3.19 -0.75 1.48
C ARG A 136 -3.50 -0.90 2.97
N ASP A 137 -3.00 0.04 3.77
CA ASP A 137 -3.33 0.07 5.20
C ASP A 137 -4.83 0.30 5.39
N GLY A 138 -5.43 -0.42 6.35
CA GLY A 138 -6.88 -0.46 6.55
C GLY A 138 -7.64 -1.38 5.58
N GLU A 139 -7.00 -1.92 4.55
CA GLU A 139 -7.65 -2.80 3.58
C GLU A 139 -7.52 -4.28 3.92
N VAL A 140 -8.58 -5.02 3.59
CA VAL A 140 -8.70 -6.44 3.88
C VAL A 140 -9.39 -7.17 2.72
N LEU A 141 -8.83 -8.31 2.31
CA LEU A 141 -9.49 -9.29 1.48
C LEU A 141 -10.04 -10.42 2.36
N GLU A 142 -11.35 -10.57 2.42
CA GLU A 142 -12.02 -11.64 3.15
C GLU A 142 -12.30 -12.81 2.21
N PHE A 143 -11.67 -13.96 2.43
CA PHE A 143 -11.70 -15.07 1.46
C PHE A 143 -12.97 -15.94 1.53
N ARG A 144 -13.62 -15.98 2.70
CA ARG A 144 -14.84 -16.74 2.97
C ARG A 144 -15.89 -15.82 3.60
N PRO A 145 -16.36 -14.80 2.88
CA PRO A 145 -17.31 -13.85 3.47
C PRO A 145 -18.62 -14.54 3.83
N GLY A 146 -19.28 -14.06 4.89
CA GLY A 146 -20.59 -14.56 5.32
C GLY A 146 -20.57 -15.84 6.16
N THR A 147 -19.41 -16.40 6.48
CA THR A 147 -19.27 -17.35 7.59
C THR A 147 -19.23 -16.58 8.91
N ASP A 148 -19.48 -17.25 10.04
CA ASP A 148 -19.29 -16.66 11.38
C ASP A 148 -17.86 -16.13 11.60
N ARG A 149 -16.91 -16.62 10.80
CA ARG A 149 -15.50 -16.25 10.84
C ARG A 149 -14.88 -16.23 9.43
N PRO A 150 -14.93 -15.09 8.73
CA PRO A 150 -14.24 -14.94 7.45
C PRO A 150 -12.72 -14.91 7.70
N ALA A 151 -11.95 -15.54 6.81
CA ALA A 151 -10.49 -15.44 6.85
C ALA A 151 -10.06 -14.08 6.27
N ARG A 152 -9.32 -13.27 7.06
CA ARG A 152 -9.01 -11.87 6.69
C ARG A 152 -7.54 -11.71 6.30
N LEU A 153 -7.30 -11.52 5.00
CA LEU A 153 -5.99 -11.18 4.47
C LEU A 153 -5.82 -9.66 4.48
N SER A 154 -5.03 -9.15 5.42
CA SER A 154 -4.54 -7.77 5.47
C SER A 154 -3.04 -7.74 5.20
N LYS A 155 -2.42 -6.55 5.09
CA LYS A 155 -0.95 -6.42 5.09
C LYS A 155 -0.29 -7.18 6.25
N VAL A 156 -0.86 -7.06 7.46
CA VAL A 156 -0.35 -7.73 8.67
C VAL A 156 -0.46 -9.26 8.55
N THR A 157 -1.63 -9.78 8.16
CA THR A 157 -1.81 -11.23 7.99
C THR A 157 -0.94 -11.78 6.86
N ARG A 158 -0.86 -11.07 5.73
CA ARG A 158 0.02 -11.39 4.59
C ARG A 158 1.47 -11.48 5.02
N ARG A 159 1.94 -10.53 5.83
CA ARG A 159 3.29 -10.56 6.40
C ARG A 159 3.56 -11.83 7.20
N ARG A 160 2.64 -12.24 8.07
CA ARG A 160 2.77 -13.48 8.86
C ARG A 160 2.87 -14.71 7.96
N LEU A 161 2.07 -14.78 6.89
CA LEU A 161 2.12 -15.86 5.90
C LEU A 161 3.47 -15.91 5.16
N LEU A 162 4.00 -14.75 4.77
CA LEU A 162 5.30 -14.62 4.11
C LEU A 162 6.47 -15.00 5.02
N LEU A 163 6.42 -14.62 6.31
CA LEU A 163 7.44 -15.00 7.28
C LEU A 163 7.46 -16.51 7.56
N ALA A 164 6.32 -17.19 7.46
CA ALA A 164 6.22 -18.65 7.53
C ALA A 164 6.69 -19.36 6.24
N SER A 165 6.94 -18.62 5.15
CA SER A 165 7.47 -19.17 3.91
C SER A 165 8.98 -19.45 3.98
N GLN A 166 9.52 -20.07 2.93
CA GLN A 166 10.97 -20.27 2.77
C GLN A 166 11.70 -19.05 2.16
N ASN A 167 10.95 -18.02 1.72
CA ASN A 167 11.52 -16.86 1.05
C ASN A 167 12.34 -16.01 2.02
N GLN A 168 13.58 -15.69 1.64
CA GLN A 168 14.45 -14.78 2.40
C GLN A 168 14.21 -13.31 2.05
N VAL A 169 13.74 -13.09 0.82
CA VAL A 169 13.40 -11.78 0.27
C VAL A 169 11.91 -11.75 0.02
N LEU A 170 11.26 -10.68 0.47
CA LEU A 170 9.84 -10.43 0.33
C LEU A 170 9.63 -9.23 -0.58
N THR A 171 8.52 -9.16 -1.29
CA THR A 171 8.14 -8.00 -2.09
C THR A 171 6.88 -7.33 -1.57
N ASP A 172 6.88 -6.00 -1.64
CA ASP A 172 5.69 -5.21 -1.34
C ASP A 172 5.60 -3.97 -2.23
N GLU A 173 4.37 -3.47 -2.42
CA GLU A 173 4.16 -2.18 -3.05
C GLU A 173 4.58 -1.07 -2.07
N VAL A 174 5.42 -0.16 -2.55
CA VAL A 174 5.99 0.92 -1.73
C VAL A 174 6.11 2.19 -2.54
N THR A 175 5.97 3.33 -1.87
CA THR A 175 6.37 4.63 -2.38
C THR A 175 7.51 5.14 -1.52
N VAL A 176 8.63 5.52 -2.15
CA VAL A 176 9.81 6.07 -1.49
C VAL A 176 10.13 7.43 -2.06
N ARG A 177 10.63 8.33 -1.20
CA ARG A 177 11.00 9.70 -1.57
C ARG A 177 12.46 9.91 -1.24
N GLY A 178 13.18 10.57 -2.14
CA GLY A 178 14.62 10.75 -1.97
C GLY A 178 15.28 11.52 -3.10
N LEU A 179 16.61 11.50 -3.09
CA LEU A 179 17.46 12.16 -4.06
C LEU A 179 18.10 11.11 -4.98
N VAL A 180 18.40 11.47 -6.23
CA VAL A 180 19.06 10.56 -7.18
C VAL A 180 20.53 10.96 -7.37
N PRO A 181 21.48 10.37 -6.63
CA PRO A 181 22.91 10.71 -6.78
C PRO A 181 23.56 10.15 -8.04
N GLU A 182 23.06 9.02 -8.57
CA GLU A 182 23.73 8.29 -9.65
C GLU A 182 22.71 7.56 -10.55
N ILE A 183 23.00 7.55 -11.85
CA ILE A 183 22.29 6.77 -12.87
C ILE A 183 23.29 5.95 -13.71
N ASP A 184 22.98 4.68 -13.93
CA ASP A 184 23.64 3.79 -14.88
C ASP A 184 22.69 3.53 -16.06
N GLN A 185 22.87 4.30 -17.14
CA GLN A 185 22.05 4.20 -18.35
C GLN A 185 22.26 2.90 -19.12
N ALA A 186 23.42 2.25 -18.99
CA ALA A 186 23.67 0.97 -19.66
C ALA A 186 22.89 -0.17 -18.99
N LYS A 187 22.76 -0.12 -17.66
CA LYS A 187 21.97 -1.08 -16.89
C LYS A 187 20.49 -0.69 -16.72
N MET A 188 20.10 0.52 -17.14
CA MET A 188 18.78 1.10 -16.87
C MET A 188 18.45 1.05 -15.38
N SER A 189 19.34 1.59 -14.55
CA SER A 189 19.19 1.62 -13.10
C SER A 189 19.73 2.90 -12.49
N PHE A 190 19.27 3.23 -11.29
CA PHE A 190 19.75 4.38 -10.53
C PHE A 190 19.84 4.06 -9.03
N GLU A 191 20.58 4.89 -8.30
CA GLU A 191 20.55 4.89 -6.85
C GLU A 191 19.55 5.93 -6.35
N LEU A 192 18.77 5.57 -5.33
CA LEU A 192 17.94 6.50 -4.58
C LEU A 192 18.54 6.64 -3.17
N LEU A 193 18.88 7.87 -2.81
CA LEU A 193 19.34 8.26 -1.47
C LEU A 193 18.11 8.65 -0.64
N LEU A 194 17.83 7.83 0.38
CA LEU A 194 16.72 8.02 1.31
C LEU A 194 17.08 9.03 2.42
N PRO A 195 16.08 9.57 3.14
CA PRO A 195 16.30 10.54 4.23
C PRO A 195 17.23 10.05 5.34
N ASP A 196 17.27 8.73 5.61
CA ASP A 196 18.16 8.09 6.58
C ASP A 196 19.61 7.92 6.08
N SER A 197 19.95 8.56 4.95
CA SER A 197 21.23 8.46 4.23
C SER A 197 21.53 7.08 3.64
N LYS A 198 20.56 6.17 3.65
CA LYS A 198 20.70 4.87 3.00
C LYS A 198 20.51 5.02 1.50
N LYS A 199 21.30 4.26 0.73
CA LYS A 199 21.15 4.12 -0.71
C LYS A 199 20.47 2.81 -1.04
N ILE A 200 19.49 2.85 -1.93
CA ILE A 200 18.87 1.67 -2.53
C ILE A 200 18.99 1.75 -4.05
N THR A 201 19.12 0.59 -4.71
CA THR A 201 19.14 0.53 -6.17
C THR A 201 17.72 0.35 -6.70
N ALA A 202 17.39 1.06 -7.77
CA ALA A 202 16.11 0.94 -8.46
C ALA A 202 16.34 0.65 -9.95
N LYS A 203 15.60 -0.32 -10.50
CA LYS A 203 15.58 -0.57 -11.95
C LYS A 203 14.52 0.32 -12.59
N MET A 204 14.88 1.00 -13.67
CA MET A 204 13.95 1.83 -14.45
C MET A 204 13.69 1.21 -15.82
N ASP A 205 12.54 1.53 -16.39
CA ASP A 205 12.30 1.34 -17.82
C ASP A 205 12.62 2.63 -18.59
N ALA A 206 12.44 2.59 -19.91
CA ALA A 206 12.73 3.75 -20.77
C ALA A 206 11.73 4.91 -20.57
N ILE A 207 10.54 4.65 -20.02
CA ILE A 207 9.50 5.67 -19.84
C ILE A 207 9.89 6.62 -18.72
N HIS A 208 10.54 6.11 -17.67
CA HIS A 208 10.97 6.91 -16.52
C HIS A 208 12.31 7.62 -16.72
N LEU A 209 13.06 7.31 -17.79
CA LEU A 209 14.45 7.74 -17.97
C LEU A 209 14.63 9.27 -17.88
N ASP A 210 13.78 10.05 -18.56
CA ASP A 210 13.91 11.51 -18.60
C ASP A 210 13.72 12.13 -17.21
N THR A 211 12.72 11.67 -16.46
CA THR A 211 12.46 12.11 -15.09
C THR A 211 13.65 11.79 -14.17
N ILE A 212 14.22 10.58 -14.28
CA ILE A 212 15.38 10.20 -13.45
C ILE A 212 16.63 11.00 -13.84
N LEU A 213 16.85 11.29 -15.12
CA LEU A 213 17.96 12.15 -15.57
C LEU A 213 17.82 13.57 -15.02
N GLU A 214 16.60 14.11 -15.01
CA GLU A 214 16.32 15.41 -14.41
C GLU A 214 16.59 15.42 -12.90
N ALA A 215 16.06 14.43 -12.16
CA ALA A 215 16.34 14.26 -10.74
C ALA A 215 17.84 14.13 -10.44
N THR A 216 18.59 13.44 -11.30
CA THR A 216 20.05 13.29 -11.16
C THR A 216 20.79 14.62 -11.37
N ARG A 217 20.37 15.42 -12.36
CA ARG A 217 20.95 16.76 -12.59
C ARG A 217 20.66 17.69 -11.40
N GLY A 218 19.45 17.62 -10.86
CA GLY A 218 18.98 18.41 -9.72
C GLY A 218 19.51 17.97 -8.35
N PHE A 219 20.37 16.94 -8.28
CA PHE A 219 20.83 16.37 -7.02
C PHE A 219 21.49 17.39 -6.09
N ARG A 220 22.29 18.30 -6.65
CA ARG A 220 23.02 19.32 -5.87
C ARG A 220 22.11 20.44 -5.38
N GLU A 221 21.04 20.73 -6.10
CA GLU A 221 19.98 21.64 -5.68
C GLU A 221 19.01 21.00 -4.67
N GLY A 222 19.17 19.70 -4.37
CA GLY A 222 18.29 18.97 -3.46
C GLY A 222 16.96 18.59 -4.09
N LEU A 223 16.90 18.45 -5.42
CA LEU A 223 15.70 18.04 -6.14
C LEU A 223 15.30 16.61 -5.77
N LYS A 224 14.12 16.48 -5.16
CA LYS A 224 13.59 15.20 -4.70
C LYS A 224 12.71 14.56 -5.76
N ILE A 225 12.63 13.23 -5.69
CA ILE A 225 11.73 12.42 -6.50
C ILE A 225 10.90 11.51 -5.59
N SER A 226 9.64 11.28 -5.96
CA SER A 226 8.81 10.21 -5.43
C SER A 226 8.78 9.06 -6.43
N VAL A 227 9.11 7.85 -5.97
CA VAL A 227 9.14 6.63 -6.78
C VAL A 227 8.23 5.60 -6.15
N SER A 228 7.24 5.13 -6.92
CA SER A 228 6.34 4.06 -6.52
C SER A 228 6.60 2.78 -7.32
N GLY A 229 6.40 1.63 -6.69
CA GLY A 229 6.51 0.34 -7.36
C GLY A 229 6.75 -0.81 -6.39
N VAL A 230 7.43 -1.85 -6.86
CA VAL A 230 7.64 -3.10 -6.09
C VAL A 230 9.01 -3.09 -5.42
N GLY A 231 9.01 -2.93 -4.11
CA GLY A 231 10.22 -2.98 -3.27
C GLY A 231 10.57 -4.39 -2.82
N ARG A 232 11.87 -4.67 -2.68
CA ARG A 232 12.42 -5.88 -2.05
C ARG A 232 12.78 -5.61 -0.61
N PHE A 233 12.22 -6.39 0.31
CA PHE A 233 12.46 -6.30 1.74
C PHE A 233 13.11 -7.58 2.25
N ASP A 234 13.92 -7.46 3.29
CA ASP A 234 14.27 -8.61 4.11
C ASP A 234 13.17 -8.91 5.15
N ARG A 235 13.38 -9.97 5.91
CA ARG A 235 12.46 -10.39 6.98
C ARG A 235 12.33 -9.37 8.12
N MET A 236 13.22 -8.38 8.20
CA MET A 236 13.23 -7.29 9.19
C MET A 236 12.61 -5.99 8.66
N GLU A 237 11.89 -6.01 7.53
CA GLU A 237 11.29 -4.81 6.90
C GLU A 237 12.28 -3.82 6.30
N LYS A 238 13.54 -4.21 6.15
CA LYS A 238 14.51 -3.32 5.52
C LYS A 238 14.38 -3.41 4.01
N LEU A 239 14.01 -2.29 3.38
CA LEU A 239 14.01 -2.14 1.91
C LEU A 239 15.43 -2.22 1.34
N HIS A 240 15.67 -3.07 0.35
CA HIS A 240 16.98 -3.24 -0.29
C HIS A 240 17.03 -2.65 -1.70
N SER A 241 15.96 -2.80 -2.48
CA SER A 241 15.89 -2.33 -3.87
C SER A 241 14.46 -2.12 -4.32
N LEU A 242 14.27 -1.39 -5.43
CA LEU A 242 13.04 -1.39 -6.21
C LEU A 242 13.26 -2.24 -7.47
N ASP A 243 12.40 -3.23 -7.67
CA ASP A 243 12.49 -4.19 -8.78
C ASP A 243 11.73 -3.74 -10.01
N LEU A 244 10.63 -3.04 -9.78
CA LEU A 244 9.75 -2.47 -10.77
C LEU A 244 9.39 -1.06 -10.29
N ILE A 245 9.42 -0.11 -11.20
CA ILE A 245 8.89 1.23 -10.99
C ILE A 245 7.58 1.30 -11.75
N GLU A 246 6.51 1.62 -11.02
CA GLU A 246 5.20 1.86 -11.58
C GLU A 246 5.05 3.35 -11.94
N ASP A 247 5.55 4.25 -11.09
CA ASP A 247 5.55 5.69 -11.33
C ASP A 247 6.77 6.38 -10.69
N ALA A 248 7.22 7.47 -11.31
CA ALA A 248 8.32 8.29 -10.84
C ALA A 248 8.07 9.76 -11.17
N VAL A 249 8.02 10.62 -10.15
CA VAL A 249 7.64 12.03 -10.30
C VAL A 249 8.56 12.91 -9.46
N ILE A 250 9.05 14.00 -10.06
CA ILE A 250 9.79 15.04 -9.34
C ILE A 250 8.81 15.77 -8.43
N ILE A 251 9.19 15.91 -7.16
CA ILE A 251 8.35 16.54 -6.15
C ILE A 251 8.95 17.87 -5.71
N GLU A 252 8.09 18.76 -5.20
CA GLU A 252 8.52 20.04 -4.68
C GLU A 252 9.48 19.86 -3.48
N SER A 253 10.39 20.82 -3.29
CA SER A 253 11.40 20.73 -2.22
C SER A 253 10.77 20.65 -0.82
N ASN A 254 9.59 21.27 -0.64
CA ASN A 254 8.77 21.27 0.56
C ASN A 254 7.57 20.29 0.48
N ASP A 255 7.64 19.25 -0.37
CA ASP A 255 6.63 18.19 -0.40
C ASP A 255 6.32 17.67 1.03
N PRO A 256 5.05 17.75 1.47
CA PRO A 256 4.67 17.38 2.82
C PRO A 256 5.06 15.96 3.22
N LEU A 257 4.87 15.01 2.31
CA LEU A 257 5.10 13.60 2.61
C LEU A 257 6.59 13.28 2.67
N ALA A 258 7.41 13.87 1.80
CA ALA A 258 8.87 13.79 1.90
C ALA A 258 9.40 14.44 3.18
N ARG A 259 8.77 15.53 3.64
CA ARG A 259 9.14 16.15 4.90
C ARG A 259 8.76 15.28 6.10
N LEU A 260 7.61 14.63 6.08
CA LEU A 260 7.20 13.68 7.12
C LEU A 260 8.15 12.46 7.19
N ASP A 261 8.62 11.94 6.03
CA ASP A 261 9.63 10.88 5.98
C ASP A 261 10.93 11.28 6.73
N GLU A 262 11.35 12.54 6.65
CA GLU A 262 12.50 13.08 7.40
C GLU A 262 12.20 13.20 8.90
N LEU A 263 11.02 13.73 9.27
CA LEU A 263 10.64 13.94 10.66
C LEU A 263 10.48 12.63 11.44
N ARG A 264 10.13 11.52 10.76
CA ARG A 264 10.12 10.17 11.37
C ARG A 264 11.50 9.73 11.89
N LEU A 265 12.59 10.35 11.44
CA LEU A 265 13.96 10.04 11.89
C LEU A 265 14.36 10.77 13.17
N LEU A 266 13.50 11.66 13.69
CA LEU A 266 13.75 12.34 14.95
C LEU A 266 13.93 11.33 16.09
N ARG A 267 14.86 11.65 16.98
CA ARG A 267 15.09 10.88 18.21
C ARG A 267 14.49 11.62 19.38
N VAL A 268 14.08 10.87 20.41
CA VAL A 268 13.64 11.46 21.68
C VAL A 268 14.71 12.41 22.20
N GLY A 269 14.32 13.63 22.59
CA GLY A 269 15.27 14.65 23.05
C GLY A 269 15.93 15.47 21.93
N TRP A 270 15.36 15.50 20.73
CA TRP A 270 15.92 16.18 19.55
C TRP A 270 16.14 17.69 19.72
N LEU A 271 15.45 18.33 20.66
CA LEU A 271 15.53 19.76 20.97
C LEU A 271 16.25 19.99 22.30
N ASP A 272 17.59 20.03 22.29
CA ASP A 272 18.43 20.25 23.48
C ASP A 272 18.14 19.27 24.64
N GLY A 273 17.88 17.99 24.33
CA GLY A 273 17.49 16.98 25.31
C GLY A 273 16.01 17.05 25.73
N ARG A 274 15.24 17.98 25.17
CA ARG A 274 13.78 18.09 25.20
C ARG A 274 13.22 17.74 23.81
N GLY A 275 11.90 17.69 23.66
CA GLY A 275 11.28 17.32 22.38
C GLY A 275 10.76 15.90 22.39
N VAL A 276 9.44 15.80 22.27
CA VAL A 276 8.70 14.55 22.09
C VAL A 276 8.68 14.21 20.59
N VAL A 277 8.76 12.92 20.29
CA VAL A 277 8.62 12.41 18.91
C VAL A 277 7.21 11.83 18.80
N PRO A 278 6.42 12.24 17.79
CA PRO A 278 5.12 11.61 17.53
C PRO A 278 5.25 10.10 17.36
N SER A 279 4.24 9.36 17.79
CA SER A 279 4.12 7.92 17.60
C SER A 279 3.97 7.56 16.10
N PRO A 280 4.29 6.31 15.71
CA PRO A 280 4.08 5.86 14.33
C PRO A 280 2.65 6.08 13.84
N GLN A 281 1.65 5.86 14.70
CA GLN A 281 0.23 6.04 14.36
C GLN A 281 -0.13 7.51 14.10
N GLU A 282 0.48 8.44 14.83
CA GLU A 282 0.29 9.89 14.64
C GLU A 282 0.91 10.36 13.32
N PHE A 283 2.08 9.84 12.95
CA PHE A 283 2.66 10.08 11.62
C PHE A 283 1.81 9.47 10.49
N ASP A 284 1.33 8.24 10.65
CA ASP A 284 0.47 7.59 9.65
C ASP A 284 -0.83 8.38 9.43
N TRP A 285 -1.37 8.95 10.51
CA TRP A 285 -2.57 9.79 10.46
C TRP A 285 -2.33 11.10 9.68
N ILE A 286 -1.25 11.84 9.98
CA ILE A 286 -0.97 13.11 9.27
C ILE A 286 -0.58 12.87 7.80
N GLU A 287 0.10 11.76 7.49
CA GLU A 287 0.35 11.38 6.10
C GLU A 287 -0.95 11.10 5.33
N SER A 288 -1.92 10.45 5.98
CA SER A 288 -3.23 10.19 5.40
C SER A 288 -4.01 11.49 5.17
N PHE A 289 -3.90 12.47 6.09
CA PHE A 289 -4.47 13.81 5.89
C PHE A 289 -3.92 14.48 4.62
N PHE A 290 -2.60 14.50 4.42
CA PHE A 290 -2.00 15.09 3.22
C PHE A 290 -2.32 14.33 1.93
N ARG A 291 -2.45 13.00 2.00
CA ARG A 291 -2.75 12.16 0.85
C ARG A 291 -4.20 12.26 0.40
N ASP A 292 -5.12 12.25 1.35
CA ASP A 292 -6.54 11.99 1.08
C ASP A 292 -7.41 13.25 1.22
N GLN A 293 -6.98 14.23 2.03
CA GLN A 293 -7.80 15.40 2.38
C GLN A 293 -7.19 16.72 1.89
N TYR A 294 -5.87 16.85 1.86
CA TYR A 294 -5.21 18.09 1.43
C TYR A 294 -5.17 18.22 -0.10
N PRO A 295 -5.80 19.24 -0.71
CA PRO A 295 -5.86 19.36 -2.16
C PRO A 295 -4.49 19.70 -2.78
N ALA A 296 -4.10 18.97 -3.83
CA ALA A 296 -2.86 19.20 -4.57
C ALA A 296 -2.77 20.57 -5.28
N THR A 297 -3.90 21.31 -5.37
CA THR A 297 -3.93 22.66 -5.94
C THR A 297 -3.58 23.75 -4.94
N LEU A 298 -3.50 23.42 -3.64
CA LEU A 298 -3.11 24.37 -2.59
C LEU A 298 -1.59 24.45 -2.48
N PRO A 299 -1.05 25.59 -2.01
CA PRO A 299 0.38 25.73 -1.74
C PRO A 299 0.84 24.74 -0.67
N THR A 300 1.98 24.09 -0.88
CA THR A 300 2.58 23.16 0.08
C THR A 300 3.09 23.92 1.33
N PRO A 301 2.74 23.47 2.56
CA PRO A 301 3.27 24.07 3.79
C PRO A 301 4.74 23.72 4.01
N PHE A 302 5.45 24.57 4.73
CA PHE A 302 6.63 24.14 5.48
C PHE A 302 6.18 23.40 6.74
N ILE A 303 6.79 22.25 7.03
CA ILE A 303 6.40 21.40 8.18
C ILE A 303 7.57 21.28 9.16
N TYR A 304 7.27 21.60 10.41
CA TYR A 304 8.21 21.53 11.53
C TYR A 304 7.61 20.69 12.68
N PRO A 305 8.45 19.99 13.45
CA PRO A 305 8.00 19.33 14.68
C PRO A 305 7.87 20.35 15.81
N THR A 306 6.89 20.17 16.71
CA THR A 306 6.80 20.94 17.97
C THR A 306 7.46 20.20 19.13
N ALA A 307 7.83 20.90 20.20
CA ALA A 307 8.52 20.29 21.34
C ALA A 307 7.62 19.29 22.09
N GLU A 308 6.32 19.48 22.00
CA GLU A 308 5.24 18.73 22.64
C GLU A 308 4.85 17.47 21.86
N GLY A 309 5.40 17.28 20.66
CA GLY A 309 5.11 16.11 19.81
C GLY A 309 3.97 16.35 18.82
N GLY A 310 3.74 17.60 18.42
CA GLY A 310 2.83 18.00 17.34
C GLY A 310 3.57 18.39 16.07
N PHE A 311 2.82 18.99 15.14
CA PHE A 311 3.34 19.50 13.86
C PHE A 311 2.93 20.94 13.66
N GLN A 312 3.89 21.81 13.35
CA GLN A 312 3.65 23.18 12.92
C GLN A 312 3.73 23.24 11.41
N LEU A 313 2.64 23.65 10.77
CA LEU A 313 2.56 23.90 9.33
C LEU A 313 2.55 25.40 9.09
N GLU A 314 3.37 25.89 8.16
CA GLU A 314 3.44 27.30 7.83
C GLU A 314 3.29 27.52 6.33
N TRP A 315 2.42 28.47 5.97
CA TRP A 315 2.30 28.98 4.61
C TRP A 315 2.71 30.43 4.59
N ARG A 316 3.59 30.76 3.64
CA ARG A 316 3.90 32.14 3.29
C ARG A 316 3.15 32.46 2.02
N THR A 317 2.02 33.14 2.15
CA THR A 317 1.29 33.65 1.00
C THR A 317 1.59 35.15 0.84
N GLY A 318 1.19 35.76 -0.27
CA GLY A 318 1.64 37.11 -0.62
C GLY A 318 1.36 38.17 0.45
N ASN A 319 0.20 38.10 1.11
CA ASN A 319 -0.24 39.05 2.13
C ASN A 319 -0.63 38.41 3.47
N GLN A 320 -0.45 37.09 3.63
CA GLN A 320 -0.81 36.37 4.86
C GLN A 320 0.35 35.51 5.33
N ASP A 321 0.67 35.63 6.61
CA ASP A 321 1.45 34.65 7.33
C ASP A 321 0.45 33.72 8.03
N VAL A 322 0.37 32.46 7.55
CA VAL A 322 -0.56 31.46 8.09
C VAL A 322 0.23 30.35 8.75
N SER A 323 -0.20 29.99 9.95
CA SER A 323 0.41 28.95 10.75
C SER A 323 -0.68 28.04 11.32
N LEU A 324 -0.47 26.73 11.30
CA LEU A 324 -1.38 25.72 11.83
C LEU A 324 -0.59 24.80 12.75
N GLU A 325 -0.91 24.83 14.04
CA GLU A 325 -0.37 23.87 15.00
C GLU A 325 -1.32 22.67 15.10
N ILE A 326 -0.80 21.48 14.83
CA ILE A 326 -1.56 20.23 14.83
C ILE A 326 -1.18 19.41 16.06
N PHE A 327 -2.21 19.00 16.80
CA PHE A 327 -2.12 18.10 17.95
C PHE A 327 -2.60 16.70 17.52
N PRO A 328 -1.69 15.81 17.08
CA PRO A 328 -2.08 14.60 16.35
C PRO A 328 -2.77 13.55 17.22
N LYS A 329 -2.53 13.58 18.54
CA LYS A 329 -3.18 12.68 19.49
C LYS A 329 -4.67 13.00 19.64
N GLU A 330 -4.99 14.29 19.76
CA GLU A 330 -6.34 14.82 19.86
C GLU A 330 -7.02 14.95 18.50
N LYS A 331 -6.21 14.92 17.42
CA LYS A 331 -6.63 15.16 16.02
C LYS A 331 -7.27 16.53 15.84
N THR A 332 -6.82 17.49 16.63
CA THR A 332 -7.24 18.89 16.57
C THR A 332 -6.11 19.76 16.05
N ALA A 333 -6.44 20.99 15.67
CA ALA A 333 -5.47 21.97 15.26
C ALA A 333 -5.90 23.39 15.63
N GLU A 334 -4.92 24.27 15.78
CA GLU A 334 -5.09 25.69 16.01
C GLU A 334 -4.50 26.45 14.83
N LEU A 335 -5.34 27.19 14.11
CA LEU A 335 -4.92 28.04 13.00
C LEU A 335 -4.76 29.47 13.50
N HIS A 336 -3.64 30.08 13.13
CA HIS A 336 -3.38 31.51 13.24
C HIS A 336 -3.08 32.09 11.86
N GLY A 337 -3.77 33.17 11.50
CA GLY A 337 -3.46 33.96 10.31
C GLY A 337 -3.20 35.41 10.69
N LEU A 338 -2.17 36.01 10.10
CA LEU A 338 -1.87 37.43 10.22
C LEU A 338 -1.82 38.07 8.83
N ASN A 339 -2.72 39.04 8.60
CA ASN A 339 -2.67 39.87 7.41
C ASN A 339 -1.55 40.90 7.56
N ILE A 340 -0.54 40.83 6.70
CA ILE A 340 0.64 41.71 6.80
C ILE A 340 0.36 43.15 6.33
N GLN A 341 -0.80 43.42 5.71
CA GLN A 341 -1.16 44.75 5.20
C GLN A 341 -1.95 45.58 6.20
N ASP A 342 -2.91 44.97 6.89
CA ASP A 342 -3.80 45.66 7.84
C ASP A 342 -3.67 45.17 9.28
N GLU A 343 -2.74 44.24 9.54
CA GLU A 343 -2.47 43.63 10.85
C GLU A 343 -3.68 42.87 11.43
N GLY A 344 -4.67 42.54 10.60
CA GLY A 344 -5.81 41.72 11.00
C GLY A 344 -5.39 40.30 11.39
N ASP A 345 -5.85 39.84 12.55
CA ASP A 345 -5.60 38.49 13.04
C ASP A 345 -6.82 37.58 12.86
N THR A 346 -6.57 36.32 12.56
CA THR A 346 -7.58 35.25 12.53
C THR A 346 -7.13 34.09 13.39
N PHE A 347 -8.05 33.55 14.18
CA PHE A 347 -7.85 32.35 14.98
C PHE A 347 -8.99 31.35 14.76
N MET A 348 -8.65 30.07 14.60
CA MET A 348 -9.63 28.98 14.54
C MET A 348 -9.12 27.75 15.29
N GLU A 349 -9.98 27.17 16.13
CA GLU A 349 -9.80 25.81 16.63
C GLU A 349 -10.55 24.84 15.71
N LEU A 350 -9.88 23.77 15.30
CA LEU A 350 -10.37 22.85 14.28
C LEU A 350 -10.29 21.41 14.79
N ASN A 351 -11.34 20.62 14.54
CA ASN A 351 -11.30 19.17 14.64
C ASN A 351 -11.04 18.56 13.25
N LEU A 352 -9.84 17.99 13.05
CA LEU A 352 -9.42 17.46 11.75
C LEU A 352 -10.07 16.11 11.40
N GLU A 353 -10.95 15.57 12.25
CA GLU A 353 -11.87 14.48 11.88
C GLU A 353 -13.24 14.98 11.41
N ALA A 354 -13.57 16.26 11.66
CA ALA A 354 -14.82 16.85 11.22
C ALA A 354 -14.66 17.43 9.82
N LYS A 355 -15.38 16.86 8.84
CA LYS A 355 -15.33 17.33 7.44
C LYS A 355 -15.57 18.84 7.30
N ALA A 356 -16.49 19.41 8.08
CA ALA A 356 -16.78 20.84 8.03
C ALA A 356 -15.58 21.72 8.44
N ASP A 357 -14.80 21.27 9.42
CA ASP A 357 -13.63 22.00 9.91
C ASP A 357 -12.46 21.86 8.91
N VAL A 358 -12.29 20.68 8.32
CA VAL A 358 -11.32 20.45 7.23
C VAL A 358 -11.66 21.28 6.00
N ASP A 359 -12.94 21.33 5.60
CA ASP A 359 -13.41 22.17 4.49
C ASP A 359 -13.15 23.67 4.79
N SER A 360 -13.35 24.10 6.05
CA SER A 360 -13.08 25.48 6.49
C SER A 360 -11.59 25.82 6.44
N LEU A 361 -10.72 24.90 6.88
CA LEU A 361 -9.26 25.04 6.77
C LEU A 361 -8.81 25.19 5.31
N ILE A 362 -9.31 24.32 4.44
CA ILE A 362 -8.98 24.31 3.00
C ILE A 362 -9.43 25.63 2.34
N ASP A 363 -10.64 26.09 2.64
CA ASP A 363 -11.18 27.35 2.12
C ASP A 363 -10.34 28.55 2.60
N PHE A 364 -9.95 28.56 3.88
CA PHE A 364 -9.10 29.62 4.43
C PHE A 364 -7.74 29.67 3.73
N ILE A 365 -7.03 28.54 3.61
CA ILE A 365 -5.73 28.48 2.94
C ILE A 365 -5.86 28.92 1.47
N SER A 366 -6.93 28.50 0.78
CA SER A 366 -7.20 28.87 -0.61
C SER A 366 -7.37 30.39 -0.78
N LYS A 367 -8.15 31.02 0.11
CA LYS A 367 -8.35 32.49 0.11
C LYS A 367 -7.06 33.22 0.49
N ALA A 368 -6.35 32.75 1.50
CA ALA A 368 -5.07 33.32 1.92
C ALA A 368 -4.03 33.25 0.78
N ALA A 369 -4.00 32.16 0.00
CA ALA A 369 -3.14 32.03 -1.17
C ALA A 369 -3.47 33.03 -2.30
N LYS A 370 -4.74 33.46 -2.39
CA LYS A 370 -5.21 34.47 -3.36
C LYS A 370 -5.15 35.90 -2.83
N GLY A 371 -4.83 36.08 -1.55
CA GLY A 371 -4.89 37.36 -0.86
C GLY A 371 -6.29 37.93 -0.68
N GLU A 372 -7.27 37.05 -0.47
CA GLU A 372 -8.69 37.37 -0.24
C GLU A 372 -9.06 37.41 1.25
N VAL A 373 -8.09 37.18 2.13
CA VAL A 373 -8.19 37.30 3.59
C VAL A 373 -7.27 38.40 4.05
#